data_AF-A0A2D8KK48-F1
#
_entry.id   AF-A0A2D8KK48-F1
#
_cell.length_a   1.000
_cell.length_b   1.000
_cell.length_c   1.000
_cell.angle_alpha   90.00
_cell.angle_beta   90.00
_cell.angle_gamma   90.00
#
_symmetry.space_group_name_H-M   'P 1'
#
loop_
_entity.id
_entity.type
_entity.pdbx_description
1 polymer ?
#
loop_
_entity_poly.entity_id
_entity_poly.type
_entity_poly.pdbx_seq_one_letter_code
_entity_poly.pdbx_strand_id
1 'polypeptide(L)' 'VKRSVSVIRILQKDFGVNPERMTAAGKSFYMPLTDNNTAAGRAKNRRTRIVVLPKLDQFYDLIQQGMDQASN' A
#
# COMPACT_ATOMS: atom_id res chain seq x y z
N VAL A 1 -6.94 12.06 7.69
CA VAL A 1 -5.60 11.54 7.24
C VAL A 1 -4.65 11.22 8.40
N LYS A 2 -4.88 11.67 9.65
CA LYS A 2 -3.95 11.46 10.78
C LYS A 2 -3.51 10.00 11.04
N ARG A 3 -4.39 9.01 10.85
CA ARG A 3 -4.06 7.58 11.04
C ARG A 3 -3.09 7.00 10.01
N SER A 4 -3.18 7.40 8.75
CA SER A 4 -2.23 6.90 7.73
C SER A 4 -0.85 7.53 7.90
N VAL A 5 -0.80 8.80 8.31
CA VAL A 5 0.46 9.51 8.59
C VAL A 5 1.20 8.91 9.78
N SER A 6 0.49 8.48 10.85
CA SER A 6 1.15 7.85 11.99
C SER A 6 1.85 6.55 11.61
N VAL A 7 1.24 5.74 10.73
CA VAL A 7 1.84 4.49 10.24
C VAL A 7 3.09 4.78 9.40
N ILE A 8 3.03 5.74 8.47
CA ILE A 8 4.22 6.13 7.69
C ILE A 8 5.35 6.62 8.59
N ARG A 9 5.02 7.35 9.66
CA ARG A 9 6.05 7.87 10.58
C ARG A 9 6.75 6.76 11.35
N ILE A 10 6.05 5.68 11.68
CA ILE A 10 6.63 4.45 12.25
C ILE A 10 7.54 3.78 11.22
N LEU A 11 7.06 3.59 9.98
CA LEU A 11 7.86 2.98 8.91
C LEU A 11 9.14 3.78 8.60
N GLN A 12 9.07 5.10 8.68
CA GLN A 12 10.23 5.97 8.51
C GLN A 12 11.19 5.88 9.69
N LYS A 13 10.70 6.03 10.92
CA LYS A 13 11.55 6.15 12.11
C LYS A 13 12.11 4.82 12.59
N ASP A 14 11.27 3.78 12.62
CA ASP A 14 11.60 2.52 13.26
C ASP A 14 12.17 1.51 12.25
N PHE A 15 11.78 1.63 10.97
CA PHE A 15 12.19 0.72 9.90
C PHE A 15 13.04 1.39 8.81
N GLY A 16 13.32 2.69 8.92
CA GLY A 16 14.23 3.39 7.99
C GLY A 16 13.75 3.47 6.53
N VAL A 17 12.45 3.27 6.27
CA VAL A 17 11.92 3.31 4.90
C VAL A 17 12.02 4.74 4.35
N ASN A 18 12.59 4.90 3.14
CA ASN A 18 12.70 6.21 2.50
C ASN A 18 11.28 6.83 2.32
N PRO A 19 11.01 8.03 2.88
CA PRO A 19 9.72 8.69 2.76
C PRO A 19 9.31 8.99 1.31
N GLU A 20 10.25 9.18 0.38
CA GLU A 20 9.96 9.39 -1.04
C GLU A 20 9.28 8.19 -1.71
N ARG A 21 9.41 6.99 -1.11
CA ARG A 21 8.78 5.76 -1.59
C ARG A 21 7.41 5.49 -0.95
N MET A 22 6.92 6.40 -0.12
CA MET A 22 5.71 6.19 0.67
C MET A 22 4.71 7.34 0.51
N THR A 23 3.44 7.02 0.31
CA THR A 23 2.35 8.02 0.18
C THR A 23 1.23 7.72 1.18
N ALA A 24 0.88 8.68 2.04
CA ALA A 24 -0.27 8.57 2.94
C ALA A 24 -1.53 9.11 2.26
N ALA A 25 -2.56 8.27 2.15
CA ALA A 25 -3.89 8.67 1.73
C ALA A 25 -4.92 8.38 2.82
N GLY A 26 -6.03 9.14 2.83
CA GLY A 26 -7.20 8.86 3.65
C GLY A 26 -8.44 8.84 2.78
N LYS A 27 -9.21 7.74 2.80
CA LYS A 27 -10.38 7.56 1.92
C LYS A 27 -11.74 7.77 2.60
N SER A 28 -11.74 8.12 3.89
CA SER A 28 -12.94 8.37 4.68
C SER A 28 -14.00 7.26 4.52
N PHE A 29 -15.28 7.59 4.74
CA PHE A 29 -16.42 6.70 4.58
C PHE A 29 -16.87 6.52 3.12
N TYR A 30 -16.22 7.16 2.14
CA TYR A 30 -16.59 7.09 0.72
C TYR A 30 -16.21 5.77 0.04
N MET A 31 -15.34 4.97 0.66
CA MET A 31 -14.99 3.64 0.18
C MET A 31 -15.11 2.60 1.29
N PRO A 32 -16.34 2.26 1.73
CA PRO A 32 -16.56 1.22 2.71
C PRO A 32 -16.34 -0.17 2.09
N LEU A 33 -16.01 -1.17 2.91
CA LEU A 33 -15.99 -2.57 2.46
C LEU A 33 -17.27 -3.30 2.76
N THR A 34 -17.84 -2.95 3.90
CA THR A 34 -19.07 -3.51 4.41
C THR A 34 -20.02 -2.37 4.71
N ASP A 35 -21.30 -2.69 4.81
CA ASP A 35 -22.30 -1.73 5.24
C ASP A 35 -21.94 -1.07 6.58
N ASN A 36 -22.22 0.24 6.70
CA ASN A 36 -22.00 1.04 7.91
C ASN A 36 -23.18 1.00 8.89
N ASN A 37 -24.24 0.27 8.56
CA ASN A 37 -25.45 0.20 9.40
C ASN A 37 -25.20 -0.52 10.74
N THR A 38 -24.33 -1.52 10.79
CA THR A 38 -24.02 -2.24 12.05
C THR A 38 -22.76 -1.73 12.73
N ALA A 39 -22.71 -1.85 14.06
CA ALA A 39 -21.50 -1.52 14.83
C ALA A 39 -20.29 -2.37 14.40
N ALA A 40 -20.52 -3.65 14.10
CA ALA A 40 -19.53 -4.57 13.57
C ALA A 40 -19.01 -4.14 12.17
N GLY A 41 -19.90 -3.72 11.27
CA GLY A 41 -19.52 -3.22 9.95
C GLY A 41 -18.68 -1.95 10.01
N ARG A 42 -19.07 -0.99 10.87
CA ARG A 42 -18.27 0.22 11.13
C ARG A 42 -16.89 -0.10 11.71
N ALA A 43 -16.80 -1.12 12.58
CA ALA A 43 -15.51 -1.56 13.11
C ALA A 43 -14.60 -2.11 12.02
N LYS A 44 -15.12 -2.94 11.11
CA LYS A 44 -14.37 -3.48 9.96
C LYS A 44 -13.91 -2.37 8.99
N ASN A 45 -14.70 -1.33 8.79
CA ASN A 45 -14.36 -0.21 7.90
C ASN A 45 -13.25 0.71 8.47
N ARG A 46 -12.97 0.69 9.78
CA ARG A 46 -11.89 1.47 10.40
C ARG A 46 -10.54 0.77 10.28
N ARG A 47 -9.94 0.82 9.08
CA ARG A 47 -8.66 0.13 8.78
C ARG A 47 -7.63 0.99 8.05
N THR A 48 -6.38 0.56 8.10
CA THR A 48 -5.28 1.06 7.25
C THR A 48 -4.92 -0.03 6.24
N ARG A 49 -4.87 0.31 4.95
CA ARG A 49 -4.45 -0.61 3.88
C ARG A 49 -3.08 -0.16 3.37
N ILE A 50 -2.12 -1.08 3.36
CA ILE A 50 -0.80 -0.89 2.79
C ILE A 50 -0.80 -1.58 1.41
N VAL A 51 -0.40 -0.84 0.38
CA VAL A 51 -0.30 -1.38 -0.99
C VAL A 51 1.16 -1.22 -1.39
N VAL A 52 1.82 -2.35 -1.66
CA VAL A 52 3.20 -2.37 -2.16
C VAL A 52 3.13 -2.48 -3.67
N LEU A 53 3.59 -1.45 -4.36
CA LEU A 53 3.68 -1.45 -5.81
C LEU A 53 5.10 -1.84 -6.20
N PRO A 54 5.30 -2.81 -7.11
CA PRO A 54 6.61 -3.06 -7.69
C PRO A 54 7.03 -1.86 -8.56
N LYS A 55 8.33 -1.63 -8.70
CA LYS A 55 8.84 -0.70 -9.70
C LYS A 55 8.63 -1.33 -11.07
N LEU A 56 7.75 -0.74 -11.87
CA LEU A 56 7.35 -1.30 -13.15
C LEU A 56 8.54 -1.45 -14.10
N ASP A 57 9.48 -0.50 -14.07
CA ASP A 57 10.72 -0.54 -14.87
C ASP A 57 11.56 -1.78 -14.54
N GLN A 58 11.81 -2.02 -13.24
CA GLN A 58 12.56 -3.20 -12.78
C GLN A 58 11.82 -4.51 -13.08
N PHE A 59 10.50 -4.46 -13.13
CA PHE A 59 9.69 -5.62 -13.50
C PHE A 59 9.84 -5.95 -14.99
N TYR A 60 9.84 -4.95 -15.88
CA TYR A 60 10.07 -5.17 -17.30
C TYR A 60 11.48 -5.70 -17.59
N ASP A 61 12.50 -5.16 -16.92
CA ASP A 61 13.88 -5.66 -17.05
C ASP A 61 13.99 -7.13 -16.64
N LEU A 62 13.32 -7.53 -15.56
CA LEU A 62 13.31 -8.92 -15.08
C LEU A 62 12.61 -9.87 -16.06
N ILE A 63 11.49 -9.43 -16.64
CA ILE A 63 10.77 -10.20 -17.66
C ILE A 63 11.63 -10.35 -18.92
N GLN A 64 12.27 -9.27 -19.38
CA GLN A 64 13.14 -9.31 -20.55
C GLN A 64 14.32 -10.27 -20.34
N GLN A 65 15.02 -10.18 -19.20
CA GLN A 65 16.10 -11.11 -18.86
C GLN A 65 15.62 -12.57 -18.80
N GLY A 66 14.44 -12.81 -18.22
CA GLY A 66 13.86 -14.15 -18.17
C GLY A 66 13.49 -14.70 -19.56
N MET A 67 13.00 -13.84 -20.46
CA MET A 67 12.69 -14.20 -21.84
C MET A 67 13.97 -14.49 -22.64
N ASP A 68 15.02 -13.67 -22.49
CA ASP A 68 16.30 -13.84 -23.19
C ASP A 68 17.01 -15.15 -22.76
N GLN A 69 16.90 -15.55 -21.49
CA GLN A 69 17.42 -16.83 -20.98
C GLN A 69 16.64 -18.04 -21.50
N ALA A 70 15.35 -17.90 -21.80
CA ALA A 70 14.52 -18.98 -22.32
C ALA A 70 14.66 -19.17 -23.84
N SER A 71 15.20 -18.17 -24.55
CA SER A 71 15.44 -18.22 -25.99
C SER A 71 16.82 -18.75 -26.41
N ASN A 72 17.75 -18.93 -25.45
CA ASN A 72 19.05 -19.57 -25.66
C ASN A 72 19.01 -21.03 -25.18
#